data_AF-A0A9Q4AZA9-F1
#
_entry.id   AF-A0A9Q4AZA9-F1
#
_cell.length_a   1.000
_cell.length_b   1.000
_cell.length_c   1.000
_cell.angle_alpha   90.00
_cell.angle_beta   90.00
_cell.angle_gamma   90.00
#
_symmetry.space_group_name_H-M   'P 1'
#
loop_
_entity.id
_entity.type
_entity.pdbx_description
1 polymer ?
#
loop_
_entity_poly.entity_id
_entity_poly.type
_entity_poly.pdbx_seq_one_letter_code
_entity_poly.pdbx_strand_id
1 'polypeptide(L)'
;MSQKFKTFIIQIVVVNDGICSKMTLNRKKSGEVYIQGEDEGILIEKIASENVAEMLNEWYSMIVQHNVKKAVEIKNEIEQTLPFMEENQNLVIYFTLLDFRHKMMIRNIHDLKDDLNYFEEQNINQTDTIIEYYYYFFAGQYNFYNRNFMQAIKNYELAENKLKLVSDPIEEAEFHYHLGQAYYRIEQHFLSLNHAKKALKIFGEFENYLEKELNSEMLLAANLVDLCHYDKAYSYYYTALKKAEEGNFKLSIALANFNLGLCYQRQMTYDLSITHFEEALKISEYSESSRGVRGIYELAYTLYKAKRNEEGHQLLLSGMERAKREEQKEALTKFKVIHACYELQSIPIIISLLDELGKFQLWTDVVELSYEIGVVFEERGNYEGAMKFYKKAVQAKTEVHKMSEVII
;
A
#
# COMPACT_ATOMS: atom_id res chain seq x y z
N MET A 1 -6.20 22.99 -1.31
CA MET A 1 -6.04 23.92 -0.18
C MET A 1 -6.13 25.36 -0.71
N SER A 2 -7.05 26.17 -0.19
CA SER A 2 -7.17 27.57 -0.59
C SER A 2 -5.97 28.40 -0.11
N GLN A 3 -5.64 29.48 -0.82
CA GLN A 3 -4.49 30.31 -0.48
C GLN A 3 -4.62 30.97 0.90
N LYS A 4 -5.84 31.31 1.33
CA LYS A 4 -6.14 31.81 2.68
C LYS A 4 -5.87 30.77 3.77
N PHE A 5 -6.16 29.50 3.49
CA PHE A 5 -5.97 28.40 4.44
C PHE A 5 -4.49 28.01 4.58
N LYS A 6 -3.72 28.05 3.48
CA LYS A 6 -2.25 27.96 3.55
C LYS A 6 -1.66 29.06 4.43
N THR A 7 -2.13 30.30 4.29
CA THR A 7 -1.67 31.42 5.12
C THR A 7 -2.03 31.24 6.60
N PHE A 8 -3.20 30.68 6.92
CA PHE A 8 -3.61 30.40 8.31
C PHE A 8 -2.73 29.34 8.98
N ILE A 9 -2.46 28.22 8.30
CA ILE A 9 -1.54 27.19 8.79
C ILE A 9 -0.11 27.74 8.95
N ILE A 10 0.38 28.49 7.95
CA ILE A 10 1.70 29.14 8.01
C ILE A 10 1.75 30.15 9.16
N GLN A 11 0.71 30.93 9.40
CA GLN A 11 0.69 31.93 10.48
C GLN A 11 0.76 31.31 11.86
N ILE A 12 0.06 30.19 12.12
CA ILE A 12 0.11 29.50 13.41
C ILE A 12 1.48 28.83 13.63
N VAL A 13 2.05 28.25 12.57
CA VAL A 13 3.35 27.57 12.61
C VAL A 13 4.52 28.56 12.76
N VAL A 14 4.49 29.72 12.09
CA VAL A 14 5.54 30.75 12.18
C VAL A 14 5.61 31.41 13.55
N VAL A 15 4.56 31.36 14.39
CA VAL A 15 4.67 31.86 15.78
C VAL A 15 5.72 31.07 16.59
N ASN A 16 6.09 29.85 16.19
CA ASN A 16 7.15 29.07 16.83
C ASN A 16 8.59 29.44 16.40
N ASP A 17 8.79 30.09 15.25
CA ASP A 17 10.11 30.54 14.83
C ASP A 17 10.30 31.99 15.28
N GLY A 18 10.98 32.17 16.41
CA GLY A 18 11.25 33.45 17.07
C GLY A 18 12.04 34.48 16.26
N ILE A 19 11.51 34.94 15.13
CA ILE A 19 11.94 36.15 14.41
C ILE A 19 10.90 37.23 14.71
N CYS A 20 11.12 37.90 15.83
CA CYS A 20 10.46 39.16 16.13
C CYS A 20 11.09 40.25 15.25
N SER A 21 10.40 40.66 14.17
CA SER A 21 10.69 41.93 13.52
C SER A 21 9.41 42.65 13.11
N LYS A 22 8.94 43.51 14.03
CA LYS A 22 8.12 44.71 13.83
C LYS A 22 6.97 44.61 12.82
N MET A 23 5.82 44.15 13.30
CA MET A 23 4.58 44.91 13.14
C MET A 23 4.04 45.22 14.54
N THR A 24 3.75 46.48 14.79
CA THR A 24 3.28 47.02 16.07
C THR A 24 1.93 46.39 16.45
N LEU A 25 1.98 45.25 17.15
CA LEU A 25 0.86 44.68 17.88
C LEU A 25 0.78 45.39 19.23
N ASN A 26 -0.16 46.33 19.34
CA ASN A 26 -0.57 46.85 20.64
C ASN A 26 -1.29 45.73 21.42
N ARG A 27 -0.52 45.01 22.24
CA ARG A 27 -1.04 44.11 23.27
C ARG A 27 -1.88 44.91 24.26
N LYS A 28 -3.19 44.71 24.27
CA LYS A 28 -4.03 44.91 25.46
C LYS A 28 -4.45 43.54 26.00
N LYS A 29 -4.48 43.45 27.34
CA LYS A 29 -4.71 42.24 28.12
C LYS A 29 -6.16 41.74 27.96
N SER A 30 -6.41 40.86 27.00
CA SER A 30 -7.53 39.91 26.92
C SER A 30 -7.38 39.18 25.58
N GLY A 31 -7.70 37.89 25.51
CA GLY A 31 -7.59 37.08 24.29
C GLY A 31 -8.65 37.42 23.25
N GLU A 32 -8.63 38.64 22.70
CA GLU A 32 -9.62 39.16 21.75
C GLU A 32 -8.95 39.57 20.44
N VAL A 33 -9.44 39.02 19.31
CA VAL A 33 -9.08 39.46 17.96
C VAL A 33 -10.28 40.19 17.38
N TYR A 34 -10.11 41.49 17.08
CA TYR A 34 -11.11 42.30 16.40
C TYR A 34 -10.77 42.44 14.92
N ILE A 35 -11.76 42.28 14.04
CA ILE A 35 -11.68 42.72 12.64
C ILE A 35 -12.30 44.12 12.58
N GLN A 36 -11.54 45.13 12.16
CA GLN A 36 -12.07 46.48 11.96
C GLN A 36 -13.00 46.51 10.75
N GLY A 37 -14.31 46.56 11.03
CA GLY A 37 -15.39 46.98 10.15
C GLY A 37 -16.48 47.54 11.05
N GLU A 38 -16.96 48.74 10.73
CA GLU A 38 -17.88 49.53 11.56
C GLU A 38 -19.19 48.78 11.90
N ASP A 39 -19.60 48.92 13.16
CA ASP A 39 -20.93 48.65 13.72
C ASP A 39 -21.52 47.24 13.61
N GLU A 40 -21.00 46.34 14.45
CA GLU A 40 -21.73 45.45 15.39
C GLU A 40 -20.77 44.31 15.77
N GLY A 41 -20.22 44.35 16.98
CA GLY A 41 -19.34 43.31 17.50
C GLY A 41 -20.10 42.01 17.72
N ILE A 42 -20.26 41.22 16.66
CA ILE A 42 -20.70 39.82 16.75
C ILE A 42 -19.54 39.07 17.42
N LEU A 43 -19.70 38.73 18.70
CA LEU A 43 -18.89 37.68 19.33
C LEU A 43 -19.12 36.40 18.52
N ILE A 44 -18.17 36.08 17.63
CA ILE A 44 -18.13 34.75 17.02
C ILE A 44 -17.68 33.83 18.15
N GLU A 45 -18.64 33.14 18.75
CA GLU A 45 -18.37 32.11 19.74
C GLU A 45 -17.45 31.08 19.08
N LYS A 46 -16.24 30.93 19.63
CA LYS A 46 -15.26 29.97 19.10
C LYS A 46 -15.84 28.56 19.25
N ILE A 47 -15.58 27.72 18.26
CA ILE A 47 -16.05 26.34 18.25
C ILE A 47 -15.15 25.53 19.18
N ALA A 48 -15.76 24.80 20.11
CA ALA A 48 -15.04 23.93 21.06
C ALA A 48 -14.10 22.98 20.33
N SER A 49 -12.87 22.85 20.83
CA SER A 49 -11.85 22.02 20.20
C SER A 49 -12.23 20.53 20.16
N GLU A 50 -13.02 20.07 21.12
CA GLU A 50 -13.58 18.72 21.20
C GLU A 50 -14.48 18.40 20.01
N ASN A 51 -15.32 19.34 19.57
CA ASN A 51 -16.19 19.15 18.41
C ASN A 51 -15.38 18.92 17.12
N VAL A 52 -14.30 19.68 16.95
CA VAL A 52 -13.40 19.50 15.80
C VAL A 52 -12.63 18.18 15.91
N ALA A 53 -12.24 17.76 17.12
CA ALA A 53 -11.62 16.46 17.34
C ALA A 53 -12.54 15.30 16.94
N GLU A 54 -13.84 15.38 17.27
CA GLU A 54 -14.85 14.39 16.85
C GLU A 54 -14.98 14.34 15.32
N MET A 55 -15.03 15.49 14.65
CA MET A 55 -15.05 15.57 13.19
C MET A 55 -13.79 14.94 12.56
N LEU A 56 -12.61 15.17 13.14
CA LEU A 56 -11.34 14.59 12.67
C LEU A 56 -11.35 13.05 12.81
N ASN A 57 -11.90 12.53 13.91
CA ASN A 57 -12.03 11.09 14.12
C ASN A 57 -13.03 10.46 13.14
N GLU A 58 -14.17 11.12 12.88
CA GLU A 58 -15.14 10.66 11.88
C GLU A 58 -14.52 10.67 10.47
N TRP A 59 -13.80 11.74 10.12
CA TRP A 59 -13.08 11.84 8.86
C TRP A 59 -12.08 10.71 8.71
N TYR A 60 -11.30 10.42 9.75
CA TYR A 60 -10.33 9.33 9.72
C TYR A 60 -10.97 7.96 9.53
N SER A 61 -12.09 7.69 10.23
CA SER A 61 -12.88 6.48 10.04
C SER A 61 -13.33 6.30 8.58
N MET A 62 -13.80 7.38 7.93
CA MET A 62 -14.16 7.34 6.51
C MET A 62 -12.97 7.08 5.59
N ILE A 63 -11.77 7.60 5.93
CA ILE A 63 -10.53 7.32 5.19
C ILE A 63 -10.14 5.83 5.32
N VAL A 64 -10.22 5.26 6.53
CA VAL A 64 -9.87 3.85 6.79
C VAL A 64 -10.82 2.90 6.06
N GLN A 65 -12.11 3.23 6.06
CA GLN A 65 -13.17 2.50 5.32
C GLN A 65 -13.14 2.75 3.80
N HIS A 66 -12.21 3.57 3.30
CA HIS A 66 -12.09 3.92 1.89
C HIS A 66 -13.35 4.60 1.29
N ASN A 67 -14.15 5.27 2.13
CA ASN A 67 -15.34 5.99 1.69
C ASN A 67 -14.96 7.38 1.18
N VAL A 68 -14.45 7.43 -0.05
CA VAL A 68 -13.89 8.64 -0.67
C VAL A 68 -14.90 9.80 -0.67
N LYS A 69 -16.17 9.54 -1.02
CA LYS A 69 -17.19 10.58 -1.10
C LYS A 69 -17.41 11.27 0.25
N LYS A 70 -17.69 10.48 1.30
CA LYS A 70 -17.90 11.03 2.65
C LYS A 70 -16.63 11.67 3.21
N ALA A 71 -15.46 11.07 2.96
CA ALA A 71 -14.19 11.63 3.41
C ALA A 71 -13.92 13.03 2.80
N VAL A 72 -14.36 13.29 1.56
CA VAL A 72 -14.28 14.63 0.95
C VAL A 72 -15.30 15.59 1.56
N GLU A 73 -16.53 15.14 1.79
CA GLU A 73 -17.59 15.94 2.43
C GLU A 73 -17.16 16.42 3.82
N ILE A 74 -16.79 15.50 4.71
CA ILE A 74 -16.37 15.82 6.09
C ILE A 74 -15.13 16.72 6.09
N LYS A 75 -14.16 16.47 5.21
CA LYS A 75 -12.98 17.33 5.10
C LYS A 75 -13.37 18.78 4.79
N ASN A 76 -14.29 19.00 3.86
CA ASN A 76 -14.72 20.36 3.50
C ASN A 76 -15.40 21.07 4.68
N GLU A 77 -16.14 20.33 5.50
CA GLU A 77 -16.73 20.85 6.73
C GLU A 77 -15.64 21.21 7.76
N ILE A 78 -14.66 20.33 7.97
CA ILE A 78 -13.53 20.61 8.86
C ILE A 78 -12.76 21.85 8.38
N GLU A 79 -12.48 21.99 7.09
CA GLU A 79 -11.77 23.17 6.54
C GLU A 79 -12.55 24.49 6.76
N GLN A 80 -13.88 24.43 6.85
CA GLN A 80 -14.72 25.59 7.16
C GLN A 80 -14.79 25.89 8.66
N THR A 81 -14.74 24.85 9.50
CA THR A 81 -14.85 24.94 10.97
C THR A 81 -13.52 25.31 11.63
N LEU A 82 -12.41 24.75 11.13
CA LEU A 82 -11.07 24.85 11.76
C LEU A 82 -10.60 26.30 12.03
N PRO A 83 -10.85 27.31 11.17
CA PRO A 83 -10.44 28.69 11.44
C PRO A 83 -11.16 29.35 12.62
N PHE A 84 -12.33 28.83 13.01
CA PHE A 84 -13.17 29.35 14.10
C PHE A 84 -13.07 28.52 15.38
N MET A 85 -12.23 27.48 15.39
CA MET A 85 -11.97 26.63 16.55
C MET A 85 -11.25 27.41 17.66
N GLU A 86 -11.45 27.01 18.90
CA GLU A 86 -10.54 27.31 20.00
C GLU A 86 -9.09 26.93 19.65
N GLU A 87 -8.11 27.70 20.11
CA GLU A 87 -6.72 27.49 19.71
C GLU A 87 -6.20 26.15 20.26
N ASN A 88 -5.97 25.20 19.36
CA ASN A 88 -5.43 23.89 19.68
C ASN A 88 -4.46 23.44 18.58
N GLN A 89 -3.16 23.65 18.80
CA GLN A 89 -2.12 23.34 17.82
C GLN A 89 -2.03 21.84 17.50
N ASN A 90 -2.26 20.97 18.49
CA ASN A 90 -2.23 19.53 18.29
C ASN A 90 -3.31 19.07 17.31
N LEU A 91 -4.51 19.64 17.37
CA LEU A 91 -5.58 19.33 16.40
C LEU A 91 -5.27 19.86 15.00
N VAL A 92 -4.60 21.00 14.88
CA VAL A 92 -4.14 21.50 13.57
C VAL A 92 -3.10 20.56 12.97
N ILE A 93 -2.12 20.11 13.76
CA ILE A 93 -1.11 19.14 13.30
C ILE A 93 -1.78 17.81 12.93
N TYR A 94 -2.70 17.31 13.77
CA TYR A 94 -3.44 16.08 13.48
C TYR A 94 -4.24 16.20 12.17
N PHE A 95 -4.92 17.34 11.94
CA PHE A 95 -5.57 17.63 10.66
C PHE A 95 -4.58 17.56 9.49
N THR A 96 -3.38 18.12 9.61
CA THR A 96 -2.39 18.05 8.51
C THR A 96 -1.93 16.63 8.20
N LEU A 97 -1.78 15.78 9.22
CA LEU A 97 -1.46 14.35 9.04
C LEU A 97 -2.62 13.61 8.36
N LEU A 98 -3.86 13.86 8.78
CA LEU A 98 -5.04 13.29 8.14
C LEU A 98 -5.22 13.79 6.71
N ASP A 99 -4.88 15.05 6.41
CA ASP A 99 -4.88 15.58 5.05
C ASP A 99 -3.85 14.86 4.17
N PHE A 100 -2.64 14.62 4.68
CA PHE A 100 -1.64 13.79 4.00
C PHE A 100 -2.18 12.38 3.75
N ARG A 101 -2.76 11.73 4.76
CA ARG A 101 -3.32 10.38 4.62
C ARG A 101 -4.52 10.32 3.67
N HIS A 102 -5.35 11.35 3.63
CA HIS A 102 -6.43 11.48 2.65
C HIS A 102 -5.83 11.66 1.25
N LYS A 103 -4.84 12.54 1.06
CA LYS A 103 -4.16 12.70 -0.24
C LYS A 103 -3.59 11.38 -0.74
N MET A 104 -3.01 10.54 0.12
CA MET A 104 -2.55 9.20 -0.26
C MET A 104 -3.68 8.29 -0.78
N MET A 105 -4.91 8.49 -0.31
CA MET A 105 -6.09 7.74 -0.76
C MET A 105 -6.57 8.18 -2.14
N ILE A 106 -6.50 9.48 -2.46
CA ILE A 106 -7.16 10.07 -3.64
C ILE A 106 -6.23 10.59 -4.75
N ARG A 107 -4.93 10.76 -4.48
CA ARG A 107 -3.94 11.32 -5.42
C ARG A 107 -2.84 10.31 -5.74
N ASN A 108 -2.07 10.60 -6.79
CA ASN A 108 -0.83 9.89 -7.04
C ASN A 108 0.17 10.16 -5.90
N ILE A 109 0.69 9.10 -5.30
CA ILE A 109 1.53 9.16 -4.11
C ILE A 109 2.88 9.85 -4.36
N HIS A 110 3.38 9.82 -5.60
CA HIS A 110 4.65 10.43 -5.96
C HIS A 110 4.66 11.95 -5.77
N ASP A 111 3.48 12.60 -5.83
CA ASP A 111 3.32 14.04 -5.63
C ASP A 111 3.46 14.46 -4.16
N LEU A 112 3.49 13.52 -3.22
CA LEU A 112 3.37 13.79 -1.77
C LEU A 112 4.70 13.83 -1.04
N LYS A 113 5.83 13.77 -1.76
CA LYS A 113 7.17 13.80 -1.14
C LYS A 113 7.42 15.09 -0.37
N ASP A 114 7.00 16.23 -0.94
CA ASP A 114 7.19 17.54 -0.31
C ASP A 114 6.32 17.71 0.94
N ASP A 115 5.11 17.12 0.95
CA ASP A 115 4.25 17.08 2.14
C ASP A 115 4.95 16.32 3.29
N LEU A 116 5.68 15.23 3.00
CA LEU A 116 6.41 14.47 4.01
C LEU A 116 7.64 15.23 4.54
N ASN A 117 8.41 15.86 3.65
CA ASN A 117 9.58 16.67 4.04
C ASN A 117 9.18 17.85 4.94
N TYR A 118 8.03 18.47 4.66
CA TYR A 118 7.48 19.53 5.50
C TYR A 118 7.32 19.09 6.96
N PHE A 119 6.85 17.86 7.20
CA PHE A 119 6.71 17.34 8.57
C PHE A 119 8.05 17.10 9.28
N GLU A 120 9.08 16.68 8.54
CA GLU A 120 10.44 16.53 9.07
C GLU A 120 11.03 17.89 9.46
N GLU A 121 10.87 18.91 8.62
CA GLU A 121 11.35 20.28 8.87
C GLU A 121 10.68 20.92 10.10
N GLN A 122 9.42 20.58 10.37
CA GLN A 122 8.66 21.08 11.52
C GLN A 122 8.91 20.32 12.83
N ASN A 123 9.84 19.35 12.86
CA ASN A 123 10.13 18.50 14.02
C ASN A 123 8.88 17.88 14.66
N ILE A 124 7.91 17.44 13.85
CA ILE A 124 6.67 16.81 14.33
C ILE A 124 6.95 15.55 15.15
N ASN A 125 8.11 14.92 14.91
CA ASN A 125 8.67 13.81 15.68
C ASN A 125 9.13 14.16 17.10
N GLN A 126 8.90 15.39 17.59
CA GLN A 126 9.21 15.85 18.96
C GLN A 126 7.99 16.50 19.63
N THR A 127 6.77 16.08 19.23
CA THR A 127 5.51 16.69 19.68
C THR A 127 4.72 15.74 20.59
N ASP A 128 3.38 15.75 20.49
CA ASP A 128 2.53 14.82 21.24
C ASP A 128 2.75 13.37 20.78
N THR A 129 2.78 12.42 21.71
CA THR A 129 3.15 11.04 21.38
C THR A 129 2.17 10.35 20.42
N ILE A 130 0.89 10.73 20.41
CA ILE A 130 -0.11 10.22 19.46
C ILE A 130 0.13 10.81 18.07
N ILE A 131 0.51 12.09 17.99
CA ILE A 131 0.88 12.74 16.73
C ILE A 131 2.11 12.07 16.13
N GLU A 132 3.13 11.79 16.94
CA GLU A 132 4.32 11.09 16.47
C GLU A 132 3.98 9.67 15.97
N TYR A 133 3.06 8.97 16.63
CA TYR A 133 2.57 7.67 16.15
C TYR A 133 2.00 7.79 14.74
N TYR A 134 1.05 8.70 14.51
CA TYR A 134 0.42 8.87 13.20
C TYR A 134 1.41 9.34 12.13
N TYR A 135 2.34 10.22 12.49
CA TYR A 135 3.41 10.63 11.59
C TYR A 135 4.23 9.42 11.11
N TYR A 136 4.77 8.62 12.04
CA TYR A 136 5.56 7.45 11.68
C TYR A 136 4.74 6.39 10.95
N PHE A 137 3.48 6.17 11.35
CA PHE A 137 2.61 5.21 10.70
C PHE A 137 2.30 5.60 9.25
N PHE A 138 1.92 6.85 8.99
CA PHE A 138 1.67 7.33 7.63
C PHE A 138 2.94 7.44 6.79
N ALA A 139 4.07 7.82 7.38
CA ALA A 139 5.37 7.75 6.73
C ALA A 139 5.74 6.30 6.33
N GLY A 140 5.40 5.33 7.17
CA GLY A 140 5.53 3.90 6.87
C GLY A 140 4.68 3.49 5.68
N GLN A 141 3.40 3.84 5.67
CA GLN A 141 2.49 3.57 4.55
C GLN A 141 3.00 4.23 3.26
N TYR A 142 3.40 5.50 3.32
CA TYR A 142 3.96 6.22 2.17
C TYR A 142 5.19 5.51 1.59
N ASN A 143 6.14 5.12 2.44
CA ASN A 143 7.32 4.39 1.99
C ASN A 143 6.96 3.02 1.43
N PHE A 144 6.00 2.31 2.00
CA PHE A 144 5.50 1.03 1.49
C PHE A 144 4.90 1.18 0.09
N TYR A 145 4.06 2.20 -0.13
CA TYR A 145 3.48 2.48 -1.44
C TYR A 145 4.54 2.83 -2.49
N ASN A 146 5.60 3.54 -2.10
CA ASN A 146 6.77 3.82 -2.96
C ASN A 146 7.74 2.63 -3.06
N ARG A 147 7.39 1.45 -2.53
CA ARG A 147 8.20 0.22 -2.52
C ARG A 147 9.53 0.32 -1.75
N ASN A 148 9.68 1.33 -0.91
CA ASN A 148 10.77 1.48 0.04
C ASN A 148 10.49 0.63 1.28
N PHE A 149 10.35 -0.70 1.12
CA PHE A 149 9.87 -1.59 2.19
C PHE A 149 10.72 -1.54 3.46
N MET A 150 12.04 -1.40 3.29
CA MET A 150 12.97 -1.25 4.42
C MET A 150 12.71 0.02 5.23
N GLN A 151 12.54 1.17 4.56
CA GLN A 151 12.22 2.42 5.23
C GLN A 151 10.81 2.38 5.83
N ALA A 152 9.87 1.70 5.17
CA ALA A 152 8.52 1.49 5.68
C ALA A 152 8.55 0.74 7.03
N ILE A 153 9.30 -0.37 7.10
CA ILE A 153 9.45 -1.16 8.34
C ILE A 153 10.09 -0.32 9.44
N LYS A 154 11.18 0.39 9.14
CA LYS A 154 11.82 1.30 10.12
C LYS A 154 10.83 2.33 10.69
N ASN A 155 10.00 2.92 9.84
CA ASN A 155 8.96 3.85 10.29
C ASN A 155 7.88 3.14 11.12
N TYR A 156 7.45 1.94 10.72
CA TYR A 156 6.50 1.16 11.51
C TYR A 156 7.04 0.74 12.87
N GLU A 157 8.32 0.39 13.00
CA GLU A 157 8.95 0.09 14.29
C GLU A 157 8.97 1.32 15.22
N LEU A 158 9.21 2.51 14.67
CA LEU A 158 9.12 3.77 15.43
C LEU A 158 7.69 4.07 15.90
N ALA A 159 6.69 3.73 15.07
CA ALA A 159 5.28 3.81 15.44
C ALA A 159 4.88 2.75 16.48
N GLU A 160 5.38 1.51 16.39
CA GLU A 160 5.04 0.42 17.31
C GLU A 160 5.35 0.76 18.76
N ASN A 161 6.47 1.45 19.00
CA ASN A 161 6.88 1.92 20.34
C ASN A 161 5.84 2.84 21.00
N LYS A 162 4.98 3.47 20.21
CA LYS A 162 3.95 4.42 20.64
C LYS A 162 2.54 3.84 20.59
N LEU A 163 2.35 2.71 19.91
CA LEU A 163 1.04 2.08 19.68
C LEU A 163 0.26 1.81 20.97
N LYS A 164 0.95 1.50 22.08
CA LYS A 164 0.32 1.28 23.40
C LYS A 164 -0.46 2.49 23.94
N LEU A 165 -0.20 3.69 23.41
CA LEU A 165 -0.87 4.93 23.80
C LEU A 165 -2.08 5.22 22.92
N VAL A 166 -2.22 4.51 21.80
CA VAL A 166 -3.38 4.56 20.93
C VAL A 166 -4.47 3.69 21.54
N SER A 167 -5.62 4.28 21.86
CA SER A 167 -6.72 3.56 22.53
C SER A 167 -7.70 2.89 21.57
N ASP A 168 -7.60 3.17 20.26
CA ASP A 168 -8.51 2.61 19.25
C ASP A 168 -8.02 1.23 18.78
N PRO A 169 -8.77 0.14 19.05
CA PRO A 169 -8.41 -1.20 18.60
C PRO A 169 -8.37 -1.32 17.06
N ILE A 170 -9.17 -0.55 16.32
CA ILE A 170 -9.13 -0.56 14.85
C ILE A 170 -7.79 -0.04 14.34
N GLU A 171 -7.24 0.96 15.01
CA GLU A 171 -5.94 1.52 14.67
C GLU A 171 -4.81 0.53 14.95
N GLU A 172 -4.89 -0.24 16.04
CA GLU A 172 -3.99 -1.36 16.31
C GLU A 172 -4.08 -2.43 15.21
N ALA A 173 -5.29 -2.74 14.73
CA ALA A 173 -5.51 -3.70 13.66
C ALA A 173 -4.92 -3.23 12.32
N GLU A 174 -5.15 -1.97 11.94
CA GLU A 174 -4.55 -1.35 10.75
C GLU A 174 -3.03 -1.38 10.84
N PHE A 175 -2.45 -0.97 11.97
CA PHE A 175 -1.02 -0.99 12.20
C PHE A 175 -0.43 -2.38 11.94
N HIS A 176 -1.01 -3.41 12.57
CA HIS A 176 -0.56 -4.78 12.39
C HIS A 176 -0.79 -5.30 10.96
N TYR A 177 -1.87 -4.92 10.29
CA TYR A 177 -2.08 -5.28 8.90
C TYR A 177 -0.98 -4.72 7.98
N HIS A 178 -0.67 -3.43 8.08
CA HIS A 178 0.34 -2.77 7.23
C HIS A 178 1.75 -3.25 7.53
N LEU A 179 2.11 -3.43 8.80
CA LEU A 179 3.41 -4.00 9.17
C LEU A 179 3.53 -5.47 8.72
N GLY A 180 2.45 -6.24 8.85
CA GLY A 180 2.37 -7.61 8.33
C GLY A 180 2.59 -7.66 6.81
N GLN A 181 1.99 -6.75 6.05
CA GLN A 181 2.24 -6.63 4.62
C GLN A 181 3.69 -6.26 4.32
N ALA A 182 4.29 -5.32 5.06
CA ALA A 182 5.68 -4.93 4.86
C ALA A 182 6.64 -6.10 5.07
N TYR A 183 6.46 -6.88 6.15
CA TYR A 183 7.24 -8.09 6.38
C TYR A 183 7.03 -9.15 5.31
N TYR A 184 5.81 -9.32 4.80
CA TYR A 184 5.55 -10.23 3.68
C TYR A 184 6.36 -9.86 2.44
N ARG A 185 6.45 -8.55 2.14
CA ARG A 185 7.18 -8.04 0.96
C ARG A 185 8.68 -8.24 1.02
N ILE A 186 9.26 -8.47 2.20
CA ILE A 186 10.68 -8.76 2.39
C ILE A 186 10.92 -10.22 2.83
N GLU A 187 9.95 -11.11 2.56
CA GLU A 187 10.04 -12.57 2.81
C GLU A 187 10.23 -12.95 4.29
N GLN A 188 9.92 -12.04 5.23
CA GLN A 188 9.93 -12.29 6.67
C GLN A 188 8.60 -12.92 7.12
N HIS A 189 8.32 -14.13 6.61
CA HIS A 189 7.00 -14.75 6.71
C HIS A 189 6.52 -15.00 8.15
N PHE A 190 7.41 -15.33 9.09
CA PHE A 190 7.02 -15.54 10.48
C PHE A 190 6.58 -14.25 11.18
N LEU A 191 7.27 -13.14 10.91
CA LEU A 191 6.88 -11.81 11.42
C LEU A 191 5.56 -11.37 10.78
N SER A 192 5.44 -11.53 9.46
CA SER A 192 4.20 -11.24 8.73
C SER A 192 3.00 -12.02 9.28
N LEU A 193 3.14 -13.33 9.51
CA LEU A 193 2.10 -14.17 10.09
C LEU A 193 1.66 -13.70 11.47
N ASN A 194 2.61 -13.31 12.33
CA ASN A 194 2.30 -12.82 13.66
C ASN A 194 1.42 -11.57 13.59
N HIS A 195 1.81 -10.59 12.76
CA HIS A 195 1.06 -9.35 12.60
C HIS A 195 -0.28 -9.56 11.88
N ALA A 196 -0.33 -10.38 10.82
CA ALA A 196 -1.58 -10.71 10.12
C ALA A 196 -2.60 -11.38 11.06
N LYS A 197 -2.17 -12.26 11.97
CA LYS A 197 -3.04 -12.89 12.98
C LYS A 197 -3.62 -11.88 13.97
N LYS A 198 -2.81 -10.90 14.41
CA LYS A 198 -3.30 -9.84 15.32
C LYS A 198 -4.34 -8.97 14.62
N ALA A 199 -4.05 -8.51 13.40
CA ALA A 199 -5.00 -7.73 12.61
C ALA A 199 -6.30 -8.49 12.35
N LEU A 200 -6.21 -9.76 11.90
CA LEU A 200 -7.37 -10.62 11.66
C LEU A 200 -8.23 -10.78 12.91
N LYS A 201 -7.61 -11.03 14.06
CA LYS A 201 -8.32 -11.20 15.33
C LYS A 201 -9.11 -9.94 15.67
N ILE A 202 -8.48 -8.77 15.62
CA ILE A 202 -9.12 -7.52 16.02
C ILE A 202 -10.20 -7.11 15.02
N PHE A 203 -9.93 -7.13 13.71
CA PHE A 203 -10.96 -6.80 12.71
C PHE A 203 -12.19 -7.73 12.79
N GLY A 204 -11.99 -9.01 13.09
CA GLY A 204 -13.09 -9.96 13.26
C GLY A 204 -14.00 -9.69 14.46
N GLU A 205 -13.63 -8.78 15.36
CA GLU A 205 -14.49 -8.32 16.46
C GLU A 205 -15.47 -7.21 16.01
N PHE A 206 -15.32 -6.65 14.80
CA PHE A 206 -16.10 -5.51 14.33
C PHE A 206 -16.70 -5.73 12.93
N GLU A 207 -18.02 -5.88 12.86
CA GLU A 207 -18.76 -6.20 11.62
C GLU A 207 -18.50 -5.20 10.47
N ASN A 208 -18.35 -3.90 10.78
CA ASN A 208 -18.11 -2.86 9.77
C ASN A 208 -16.73 -2.95 9.10
N TYR A 209 -15.85 -3.83 9.59
CA TYR A 209 -14.49 -4.02 9.08
C TYR A 209 -14.30 -5.38 8.41
N LEU A 210 -15.39 -6.03 7.98
CA LEU A 210 -15.34 -7.32 7.30
C LEU A 210 -14.37 -7.33 6.11
N GLU A 211 -14.34 -6.29 5.27
CA GLU A 211 -13.36 -6.24 4.16
C GLU A 211 -11.90 -6.27 4.65
N LYS A 212 -11.58 -5.65 5.78
CA LYS A 212 -10.24 -5.65 6.38
C LYS A 212 -9.91 -6.98 7.06
N GLU A 213 -10.91 -7.63 7.67
CA GLU A 213 -10.82 -9.01 8.15
C GLU A 213 -10.43 -9.95 7.00
N LEU A 214 -11.16 -9.91 5.89
CA LEU A 214 -10.90 -10.74 4.70
C LEU A 214 -9.50 -10.52 4.13
N ASN A 215 -9.06 -9.26 4.05
CA ASN A 215 -7.72 -8.92 3.59
C ASN A 215 -6.63 -9.47 4.53
N SER A 216 -6.85 -9.41 5.84
CA SER A 216 -5.93 -9.97 6.85
C SER A 216 -5.89 -11.50 6.79
N GLU A 217 -7.04 -12.14 6.57
CA GLU A 217 -7.16 -13.59 6.36
C GLU A 217 -6.39 -14.04 5.10
N MET A 218 -6.52 -13.29 4.00
CA MET A 218 -5.77 -13.54 2.77
C MET A 218 -4.27 -13.34 2.92
N LEU A 219 -3.81 -12.36 3.70
CA LEU A 219 -2.38 -12.15 4.01
C LEU A 219 -1.81 -13.32 4.83
N LEU A 220 -2.58 -13.81 5.80
CA LEU A 220 -2.22 -15.00 6.58
C LEU A 220 -2.09 -16.21 5.66
N ALA A 221 -3.08 -16.43 4.79
CA ALA A 221 -3.07 -17.52 3.82
C ALA A 221 -1.87 -17.43 2.86
N ALA A 222 -1.52 -16.24 2.39
CA ALA A 222 -0.38 -16.04 1.47
C ALA A 222 0.94 -16.49 2.10
N ASN A 223 1.18 -16.10 3.36
CA ASN A 223 2.35 -16.58 4.10
C ASN A 223 2.34 -18.11 4.26
N LEU A 224 1.17 -18.74 4.48
CA LEU A 224 1.08 -20.19 4.56
C LEU A 224 1.43 -20.85 3.23
N VAL A 225 1.07 -20.26 2.09
CA VAL A 225 1.51 -20.75 0.76
C VAL A 225 3.03 -20.71 0.64
N ASP A 226 3.65 -19.59 1.03
CA ASP A 226 5.12 -19.43 0.96
C ASP A 226 5.87 -20.38 1.92
N LEU A 227 5.22 -20.79 3.02
CA LEU A 227 5.71 -21.83 3.93
C LEU A 227 5.27 -23.25 3.54
N CYS A 228 4.73 -23.45 2.33
CA CYS A 228 4.27 -24.73 1.79
C CYS A 228 3.14 -25.42 2.62
N HIS A 229 2.39 -24.65 3.42
CA HIS A 229 1.23 -25.11 4.16
C HIS A 229 -0.08 -24.94 3.37
N TYR A 230 -0.13 -25.56 2.19
CA TYR A 230 -1.19 -25.36 1.19
C TYR A 230 -2.60 -25.69 1.70
N ASP A 231 -2.80 -26.82 2.40
CA ASP A 231 -4.13 -27.22 2.89
C ASP A 231 -4.75 -26.17 3.81
N LYS A 232 -3.94 -25.58 4.69
CA LYS A 232 -4.38 -24.50 5.58
C LYS A 232 -4.63 -23.21 4.80
N ALA A 233 -3.76 -22.88 3.84
CA ALA A 233 -3.94 -21.71 2.99
C ALA A 233 -5.25 -21.78 2.19
N TYR A 234 -5.57 -22.95 1.61
CA TYR A 234 -6.85 -23.17 0.91
C TYR A 234 -8.05 -22.95 1.82
N SER A 235 -8.02 -23.48 3.05
CA SER A 235 -9.11 -23.26 4.01
C SER A 235 -9.37 -21.76 4.22
N TYR A 236 -8.32 -20.98 4.50
CA TYR A 236 -8.45 -19.53 4.70
C TYR A 236 -8.91 -18.80 3.44
N TYR A 237 -8.37 -19.12 2.27
CA TYR A 237 -8.80 -18.48 1.02
C TYR A 237 -10.25 -18.78 0.65
N TYR A 238 -10.71 -20.02 0.80
CA TYR A 238 -12.11 -20.36 0.52
C TYR A 238 -13.07 -19.80 1.57
N THR A 239 -12.67 -19.72 2.84
CA THR A 239 -13.45 -19.00 3.87
C THR A 239 -13.57 -17.51 3.53
N ALA A 240 -12.46 -16.85 3.20
CA ALA A 240 -12.46 -15.45 2.81
C ALA A 240 -13.29 -15.22 1.53
N LEU A 241 -13.15 -16.09 0.51
CA LEU A 241 -13.93 -16.00 -0.72
C LEU A 241 -15.44 -16.08 -0.45
N LYS A 242 -15.87 -17.07 0.34
CA LYS A 242 -17.29 -17.25 0.68
C LYS A 242 -17.87 -16.04 1.40
N LYS A 243 -17.17 -15.54 2.43
CA LYS A 243 -17.59 -14.32 3.15
C LYS A 243 -17.61 -13.08 2.24
N ALA A 244 -16.65 -12.97 1.32
CA ALA A 244 -16.60 -11.88 0.34
C ALA A 244 -17.79 -11.93 -0.63
N GLU A 245 -18.21 -13.12 -1.05
CA GLU A 245 -19.40 -13.35 -1.87
C GLU A 245 -20.68 -12.98 -1.13
N GLU A 246 -20.82 -13.43 0.13
CA GLU A 246 -21.97 -13.11 1.00
C GLU A 246 -22.08 -11.59 1.27
N GLY A 247 -20.95 -10.92 1.49
CA GLY A 247 -20.88 -9.47 1.66
C GLY A 247 -20.85 -8.66 0.35
N ASN A 248 -20.85 -9.33 -0.80
CA ASN A 248 -20.72 -8.73 -2.14
C ASN A 248 -19.51 -7.79 -2.30
N PHE A 249 -18.39 -8.10 -1.65
CA PHE A 249 -17.13 -7.37 -1.75
C PHE A 249 -16.36 -7.76 -3.02
N LYS A 250 -16.76 -7.20 -4.17
CA LYS A 250 -16.23 -7.57 -5.50
C LYS A 250 -14.71 -7.63 -5.57
N LEU A 251 -14.02 -6.61 -5.06
CA LEU A 251 -12.55 -6.59 -5.07
C LEU A 251 -11.96 -7.72 -4.22
N SER A 252 -12.52 -7.99 -3.04
CA SER A 252 -12.07 -9.10 -2.18
C SER A 252 -12.30 -10.47 -2.82
N ILE A 253 -13.43 -10.66 -3.53
CA ILE A 253 -13.70 -11.88 -4.33
C ILE A 253 -12.62 -12.09 -5.38
N ALA A 254 -12.25 -11.02 -6.11
CA ALA A 254 -11.23 -11.09 -7.14
C ALA A 254 -9.84 -11.39 -6.56
N LEU A 255 -9.47 -10.76 -5.43
CA LEU A 255 -8.20 -11.00 -4.76
C LEU A 255 -8.09 -12.43 -4.20
N ALA A 256 -9.17 -12.97 -3.63
CA ALA A 256 -9.20 -14.36 -3.16
C ALA A 256 -9.01 -15.35 -4.31
N ASN A 257 -9.71 -15.14 -5.43
CA ASN A 257 -9.53 -15.94 -6.64
C ASN A 257 -8.10 -15.81 -7.20
N PHE A 258 -7.56 -14.60 -7.32
CA PHE A 258 -6.19 -14.40 -7.79
C PHE A 258 -5.17 -15.14 -6.91
N ASN A 259 -5.32 -15.08 -5.59
CA ASN A 259 -4.43 -15.77 -4.66
C ASN A 259 -4.58 -17.30 -4.70
N LEU A 260 -5.80 -17.82 -4.87
CA LEU A 260 -6.03 -19.24 -5.14
C LEU A 260 -5.36 -19.68 -6.45
N GLY A 261 -5.43 -18.84 -7.49
CA GLY A 261 -4.74 -19.04 -8.76
C GLY A 261 -3.22 -19.20 -8.57
N LEU A 262 -2.59 -18.31 -7.80
CA LEU A 262 -1.17 -18.41 -7.44
C LEU A 262 -0.85 -19.69 -6.64
N CYS A 263 -1.72 -20.06 -5.69
CA CYS A 263 -1.57 -21.28 -4.89
C CYS A 263 -1.56 -22.54 -5.78
N TYR A 264 -2.55 -22.68 -6.66
CA TYR A 264 -2.62 -23.80 -7.61
C TYR A 264 -1.48 -23.79 -8.63
N GLN A 265 -1.04 -22.61 -9.09
CA GLN A 265 0.13 -22.48 -9.98
C GLN A 265 1.38 -23.05 -9.32
N ARG A 266 1.62 -22.76 -8.04
CA ARG A 266 2.77 -23.27 -7.25
C ARG A 266 2.71 -24.78 -7.03
N GLN A 267 1.52 -25.36 -6.98
CA GLN A 267 1.33 -26.81 -6.92
C GLN A 267 1.33 -27.48 -8.30
N MET A 268 1.58 -26.72 -9.38
CA MET A 268 1.56 -27.20 -10.77
C MET A 268 0.19 -27.72 -11.22
N THR A 269 -0.89 -27.33 -10.53
CA THR A 269 -2.27 -27.69 -10.89
C THR A 269 -2.86 -26.62 -11.80
N TYR A 270 -2.36 -26.57 -13.04
CA TYR A 270 -2.56 -25.42 -13.92
C TYR A 270 -4.02 -25.16 -14.32
N ASP A 271 -4.85 -26.19 -14.49
CA ASP A 271 -6.26 -26.00 -14.87
C ASP A 271 -7.06 -25.24 -13.80
N LEU A 272 -6.90 -25.62 -12.51
CA LEU A 272 -7.54 -24.89 -11.41
C LEU A 272 -6.97 -23.48 -11.26
N SER A 273 -5.66 -23.34 -11.48
CA SER A 273 -5.00 -22.03 -11.47
C SER A 273 -5.59 -21.09 -12.52
N ILE A 274 -5.73 -21.57 -13.76
CA ILE A 274 -6.34 -20.84 -14.87
C ILE A 274 -7.78 -20.44 -14.53
N THR A 275 -8.61 -21.37 -14.05
CA THR A 275 -10.00 -21.08 -13.65
C THR A 275 -10.06 -19.94 -12.64
N HIS A 276 -9.23 -19.99 -11.59
CA HIS A 276 -9.23 -18.97 -10.55
C HIS A 276 -8.71 -17.61 -11.05
N PHE A 277 -7.69 -17.57 -11.92
CA PHE A 277 -7.28 -16.30 -12.53
C PHE A 277 -8.35 -15.71 -13.45
N GLU A 278 -9.07 -16.55 -14.21
CA GLU A 278 -10.19 -16.12 -15.04
C GLU A 278 -11.33 -15.55 -14.18
N GLU A 279 -11.70 -16.19 -13.07
CA GLU A 279 -12.70 -15.67 -12.13
C GLU A 279 -12.29 -14.31 -11.55
N ALA A 280 -11.02 -14.13 -11.20
CA ALA A 280 -10.52 -12.82 -10.74
C ALA A 280 -10.65 -11.74 -11.83
N LEU A 281 -10.32 -12.08 -13.08
CA LEU A 281 -10.35 -11.15 -14.22
C LEU A 281 -11.77 -10.84 -14.73
N LYS A 282 -12.78 -11.64 -14.38
CA LYS A 282 -14.20 -11.32 -14.64
C LYS A 282 -14.71 -10.15 -13.81
N ILE A 283 -14.06 -9.83 -12.70
CA ILE A 283 -14.45 -8.72 -11.81
C ILE A 283 -13.83 -7.41 -12.31
N SER A 284 -14.68 -6.45 -12.70
CA SER A 284 -14.26 -5.16 -13.29
C SER A 284 -13.33 -4.35 -12.38
N GLU A 285 -13.61 -4.32 -11.07
CA GLU A 285 -12.85 -3.55 -10.08
C GLU A 285 -11.41 -4.04 -9.97
N TYR A 286 -11.16 -5.33 -10.25
CA TYR A 286 -9.83 -5.90 -10.33
C TYR A 286 -9.25 -5.77 -11.73
N SER A 287 -10.01 -6.18 -12.74
CA SER A 287 -9.51 -6.28 -14.11
C SER A 287 -9.20 -4.92 -14.71
N GLU A 288 -9.95 -3.86 -14.42
CA GLU A 288 -9.68 -2.50 -14.91
C GLU A 288 -8.62 -1.77 -14.07
N SER A 289 -8.34 -2.23 -12.86
CA SER A 289 -7.29 -1.67 -12.01
C SER A 289 -5.89 -1.99 -12.53
N SER A 290 -4.87 -1.28 -12.04
CA SER A 290 -3.47 -1.59 -12.32
C SER A 290 -3.07 -3.02 -11.93
N ARG A 291 -3.79 -3.64 -10.97
CA ARG A 291 -3.59 -5.04 -10.56
C ARG A 291 -4.02 -6.03 -11.63
N GLY A 292 -4.98 -5.68 -12.48
CA GLY A 292 -5.46 -6.53 -13.57
C GLY A 292 -4.37 -6.88 -14.58
N VAL A 293 -3.37 -6.00 -14.78
CA VAL A 293 -2.19 -6.30 -15.61
C VAL A 293 -1.40 -7.48 -15.05
N ARG A 294 -1.27 -7.57 -13.72
CA ARG A 294 -0.64 -8.72 -13.07
C ARG A 294 -1.50 -9.99 -13.24
N GLY A 295 -2.82 -9.89 -13.08
CA GLY A 295 -3.72 -11.02 -13.34
C GLY A 295 -3.55 -11.61 -14.75
N ILE A 296 -3.47 -10.74 -15.76
CA ILE A 296 -3.24 -11.13 -17.16
C ILE A 296 -1.87 -11.80 -17.32
N TYR A 297 -0.82 -11.26 -16.67
CA TYR A 297 0.52 -11.84 -16.70
C TYR A 297 0.55 -13.26 -16.14
N GLU A 298 0.01 -13.45 -14.93
CA GLU A 298 0.01 -14.77 -14.25
C GLU A 298 -0.82 -15.80 -15.04
N LEU A 299 -1.98 -15.39 -15.58
CA LEU A 299 -2.80 -16.27 -16.42
C LEU A 299 -2.08 -16.65 -17.71
N ALA A 300 -1.50 -15.68 -18.42
CA ALA A 300 -0.74 -15.95 -19.65
C ALA A 300 0.43 -16.90 -19.38
N TYR A 301 1.16 -16.67 -18.29
CA TYR A 301 2.27 -17.53 -17.91
C TYR A 301 1.82 -18.95 -17.53
N THR A 302 0.73 -19.06 -16.78
CA THR A 302 0.13 -20.36 -16.42
C THR A 302 -0.33 -21.13 -17.65
N LEU A 303 -0.92 -20.46 -18.65
CA LEU A 303 -1.30 -21.07 -19.92
C LEU A 303 -0.10 -21.68 -20.66
N TYR A 304 1.04 -20.98 -20.70
CA TYR A 304 2.28 -21.56 -21.24
C TYR A 304 2.77 -22.77 -20.44
N LYS A 305 2.73 -22.71 -19.11
CA LYS A 305 3.11 -23.84 -18.24
C LYS A 305 2.19 -25.05 -18.44
N ALA A 306 0.90 -24.80 -18.71
CA ALA A 306 -0.11 -25.80 -19.10
C ALA A 306 0.02 -26.28 -20.56
N LYS A 307 1.02 -25.81 -21.32
CA LYS A 307 1.22 -26.09 -22.75
C LYS A 307 0.05 -25.63 -23.66
N ARG A 308 -0.79 -24.70 -23.18
CA ARG A 308 -1.86 -24.01 -23.93
C ARG A 308 -1.29 -22.76 -24.62
N ASN A 309 -0.29 -22.97 -25.48
CA ASN A 309 0.56 -21.89 -26.00
C ASN A 309 -0.21 -20.85 -26.81
N GLU A 310 -1.17 -21.24 -27.65
CA GLU A 310 -1.94 -20.29 -28.47
C GLU A 310 -2.72 -19.30 -27.59
N GLU A 311 -3.45 -19.80 -26.59
CA GLU A 311 -4.20 -18.97 -25.65
C GLU A 311 -3.27 -18.08 -24.81
N GLY A 312 -2.15 -18.66 -24.35
CA GLY A 312 -1.10 -17.93 -23.65
C GLY A 312 -0.54 -16.79 -24.48
N HIS A 313 -0.29 -17.02 -25.77
CA HIS A 313 0.26 -16.03 -26.71
C HIS A 313 -0.69 -14.84 -26.91
N GLN A 314 -1.96 -15.10 -27.21
CA GLN A 314 -2.95 -14.04 -27.42
C GLN A 314 -3.10 -13.17 -26.17
N LEU A 315 -3.17 -13.80 -25.00
CA LEU A 315 -3.30 -13.08 -23.73
C LEU A 315 -2.04 -12.29 -23.38
N LEU A 316 -0.85 -12.84 -23.65
CA LEU A 316 0.43 -12.17 -23.44
C LEU A 316 0.53 -10.88 -24.26
N LEU A 317 0.16 -10.91 -25.54
CA LEU A 317 0.18 -9.72 -26.42
C LEU A 317 -0.78 -8.64 -25.93
N SER A 318 -2.00 -9.02 -25.55
CA SER A 318 -2.99 -8.11 -24.96
C SER A 318 -2.46 -7.46 -23.67
N GLY A 319 -1.82 -8.26 -22.81
CA GLY A 319 -1.17 -7.80 -21.58
C GLY A 319 -0.02 -6.83 -21.84
N MET A 320 0.82 -7.09 -22.85
CA MET A 320 1.91 -6.20 -23.26
C MET A 320 1.40 -4.84 -23.73
N GLU A 321 0.38 -4.81 -24.59
CA GLU A 321 -0.21 -3.56 -25.08
C GLU A 321 -0.83 -2.74 -23.95
N ARG A 322 -1.52 -3.41 -23.02
CA ARG A 322 -2.07 -2.76 -21.84
C ARG A 322 -0.98 -2.21 -20.93
N ALA A 323 0.02 -3.01 -20.58
CA ALA A 323 1.14 -2.59 -19.73
C ALA A 323 1.89 -1.39 -20.34
N LYS A 324 2.06 -1.38 -21.66
CA LYS A 324 2.67 -0.26 -22.38
C LYS A 324 1.80 1.00 -22.33
N ARG A 325 0.49 0.88 -22.57
CA ARG A 325 -0.47 1.99 -22.51
C ARG A 325 -0.57 2.62 -21.11
N GLU A 326 -0.51 1.79 -20.08
CA GLU A 326 -0.55 2.23 -18.67
C GLU A 326 0.83 2.57 -18.09
N GLU A 327 1.87 2.62 -18.94
CA GLU A 327 3.25 2.94 -18.57
C GLU A 327 3.84 2.04 -17.45
N GLN A 328 3.30 0.82 -17.30
CA GLN A 328 3.77 -0.18 -16.34
C GLN A 328 5.03 -0.89 -16.85
N LYS A 329 6.17 -0.18 -16.82
CA LYS A 329 7.45 -0.67 -17.35
C LYS A 329 7.89 -2.01 -16.76
N GLU A 330 7.77 -2.18 -15.44
CA GLU A 330 8.13 -3.43 -14.75
C GLU A 330 7.31 -4.63 -15.28
N ALA A 331 5.98 -4.47 -15.36
CA ALA A 331 5.10 -5.51 -15.86
C ALA A 331 5.38 -5.82 -17.34
N LEU A 332 5.56 -4.78 -18.17
CA LEU A 332 5.91 -4.94 -19.58
C LEU A 332 7.21 -5.74 -19.75
N THR A 333 8.22 -5.50 -18.91
CA THR A 333 9.48 -6.25 -18.95
C THR A 333 9.25 -7.72 -18.58
N LYS A 334 8.42 -8.03 -17.58
CA LYS A 334 8.04 -9.42 -17.26
C LYS A 334 7.34 -10.12 -18.41
N PHE A 335 6.37 -9.46 -19.07
CA PHE A 335 5.74 -10.02 -20.27
C PHE A 335 6.75 -10.33 -21.37
N LYS A 336 7.70 -9.41 -21.63
CA LYS A 336 8.76 -9.62 -22.63
C LYS A 336 9.67 -10.80 -22.29
N VAL A 337 9.94 -11.05 -20.99
CA VAL A 337 10.72 -12.22 -20.56
C VAL A 337 10.01 -13.51 -20.97
N ILE A 338 8.71 -13.63 -20.67
CA ILE A 338 7.91 -14.81 -21.04
C ILE A 338 7.83 -14.96 -22.56
N HIS A 339 7.57 -13.86 -23.29
CA HIS A 339 7.58 -13.87 -24.76
C HIS A 339 8.93 -14.36 -25.31
N ALA A 340 10.04 -13.83 -24.80
CA ALA A 340 11.37 -14.21 -25.25
C ALA A 340 11.72 -15.66 -24.91
N CYS A 341 11.21 -16.20 -23.80
CA CYS A 341 11.41 -17.59 -23.38
C CYS A 341 10.61 -18.58 -24.24
N TYR A 342 9.31 -18.34 -24.38
CA TYR A 342 8.41 -19.30 -25.01
C TYR A 342 8.38 -19.19 -26.54
N GLU A 343 8.42 -17.96 -27.08
CA GLU A 343 8.28 -17.70 -28.52
C GLU A 343 9.61 -17.55 -29.24
N LEU A 344 10.51 -16.68 -28.73
CA LEU A 344 11.76 -16.36 -29.43
C LEU A 344 12.90 -17.34 -29.11
N GLN A 345 12.85 -17.95 -27.92
CA GLN A 345 13.89 -18.82 -27.36
C GLN A 345 15.29 -18.20 -27.35
N SER A 346 15.37 -16.87 -27.24
CA SER A 346 16.60 -16.11 -27.38
C SER A 346 17.26 -15.84 -26.03
N ILE A 347 18.27 -16.64 -25.68
CA ILE A 347 19.02 -16.50 -24.43
C ILE A 347 19.54 -15.06 -24.21
N PRO A 348 20.18 -14.38 -25.20
CA PRO A 348 20.68 -13.02 -24.99
C PRO A 348 19.58 -12.01 -24.66
N ILE A 349 18.42 -12.12 -25.30
CA ILE A 349 17.27 -11.22 -25.05
C ILE A 349 16.74 -11.46 -23.63
N ILE A 350 16.55 -12.72 -23.25
CA ILE A 350 16.06 -13.07 -21.90
C ILE A 350 17.01 -12.54 -20.83
N ILE A 351 18.32 -12.75 -20.98
CA ILE A 351 19.32 -12.25 -20.02
C ILE A 351 19.24 -10.72 -19.89
N SER A 352 19.18 -10.00 -21.02
CA SER A 352 19.07 -8.54 -21.01
C SER A 352 17.81 -8.05 -20.30
N LEU A 353 16.67 -8.72 -20.49
CA LEU A 353 15.41 -8.36 -19.84
C LEU A 353 15.44 -8.68 -18.34
N LEU A 354 16.04 -9.80 -17.94
CA LEU A 354 16.25 -10.12 -16.53
C LEU A 354 17.20 -9.12 -15.84
N ASP A 355 18.24 -8.64 -16.55
CA ASP A 355 19.10 -7.56 -16.04
C ASP A 355 18.34 -6.24 -15.90
N GLU A 356 17.39 -5.95 -16.80
CA GLU A 356 16.49 -4.81 -16.68
C GLU A 356 15.58 -4.92 -15.44
N LEU A 357 15.01 -6.10 -15.17
CA LEU A 357 14.28 -6.35 -13.92
C LEU A 357 15.15 -6.14 -12.68
N GLY A 358 16.42 -6.54 -12.72
CA GLY A 358 17.39 -6.27 -11.64
C GLY A 358 17.59 -4.77 -11.39
N LYS A 359 17.59 -3.92 -12.43
CA LYS A 359 17.65 -2.45 -12.29
C LYS A 359 16.41 -1.87 -11.60
N PHE A 360 15.26 -2.53 -11.73
CA PHE A 360 14.04 -2.21 -10.98
C PHE A 360 14.04 -2.78 -9.55
N GLN A 361 15.15 -3.36 -9.09
CA GLN A 361 15.27 -4.02 -7.77
C GLN A 361 14.29 -5.19 -7.58
N LEU A 362 13.87 -5.84 -8.67
CA LEU A 362 12.97 -7.00 -8.67
C LEU A 362 13.75 -8.32 -8.57
N TRP A 363 14.71 -8.41 -7.64
CA TRP A 363 15.63 -9.55 -7.60
C TRP A 363 14.96 -10.88 -7.26
N THR A 364 13.91 -10.89 -6.43
CA THR A 364 13.08 -12.10 -6.22
C THR A 364 12.47 -12.59 -7.53
N ASP A 365 11.89 -11.70 -8.34
CA ASP A 365 11.37 -12.08 -9.66
C ASP A 365 12.47 -12.59 -10.59
N VAL A 366 13.67 -11.99 -10.55
CA VAL A 366 14.81 -12.47 -11.35
C VAL A 366 15.23 -13.87 -10.93
N VAL A 367 15.23 -14.19 -9.63
CA VAL A 367 15.51 -15.53 -9.12
C VAL A 367 14.49 -16.53 -9.65
N GLU A 368 13.20 -16.26 -9.42
CA GLU A 368 12.10 -17.16 -9.80
C GLU A 368 12.06 -17.38 -11.32
N LEU A 369 12.06 -16.30 -12.11
CA LEU A 369 12.01 -16.39 -13.57
C LEU A 369 13.25 -17.07 -14.14
N SER A 370 14.45 -16.79 -13.62
CA SER A 370 15.66 -17.47 -14.10
C SER A 370 15.59 -18.97 -13.82
N TYR A 371 15.11 -19.38 -12.64
CA TYR A 371 14.96 -20.80 -12.34
C TYR A 371 13.96 -21.47 -13.29
N GLU A 372 12.77 -20.89 -13.43
CA GLU A 372 11.70 -21.45 -14.27
C GLU A 372 12.08 -21.50 -15.75
N ILE A 373 12.75 -20.46 -16.27
CA ILE A 373 13.29 -20.48 -17.65
C ILE A 373 14.35 -21.58 -17.79
N GLY A 374 15.18 -21.79 -16.76
CA GLY A 374 16.12 -22.92 -16.73
C GLY A 374 15.43 -24.26 -16.96
N VAL A 375 14.33 -24.50 -16.23
CA VAL A 375 13.49 -25.71 -16.37
C VAL A 375 12.93 -25.82 -17.79
N VAL A 376 12.40 -24.74 -18.37
CA VAL A 376 11.87 -24.74 -19.74
C VAL A 376 12.93 -25.12 -20.78
N PHE A 377 14.16 -24.60 -20.63
CA PHE A 377 15.26 -24.95 -21.55
C PHE A 377 15.73 -26.39 -21.35
N GLU A 378 15.74 -26.90 -20.12
CA GLU A 378 16.06 -28.29 -19.81
C GLU A 378 15.03 -29.25 -20.44
N GLU A 379 13.72 -28.98 -20.29
CA GLU A 379 12.64 -29.76 -20.92
C GLU A 379 12.78 -29.83 -22.44
N ARG A 380 13.35 -28.78 -23.07
CA ARG A 380 13.61 -28.71 -24.51
C ARG A 380 14.95 -29.34 -24.92
N GLY A 381 15.70 -29.92 -23.98
CA GLY A 381 17.02 -30.52 -24.22
C GLY A 381 18.17 -29.52 -24.39
N ASN A 382 17.94 -28.23 -24.16
CA ASN A 382 18.97 -27.20 -24.22
C ASN A 382 19.63 -26.99 -22.84
N TYR A 383 20.45 -27.96 -22.45
CA TYR A 383 21.12 -27.99 -21.14
C TYR A 383 22.11 -26.83 -20.94
N GLU A 384 22.76 -26.35 -22.01
CA GLU A 384 23.67 -25.19 -21.91
C GLU A 384 22.88 -23.91 -21.57
N GLY A 385 21.72 -23.71 -22.19
CA GLY A 385 20.80 -22.63 -21.86
C GLY A 385 20.27 -22.74 -20.44
N ALA A 386 19.81 -23.94 -20.05
CA ALA A 386 19.32 -24.21 -18.70
C ALA A 386 20.36 -23.84 -17.63
N MET A 387 21.62 -24.29 -17.81
CA MET A 387 22.73 -23.98 -16.91
C MET A 387 22.99 -22.47 -16.78
N LYS A 388 22.88 -21.70 -17.88
CA LYS A 388 23.04 -20.23 -17.85
C LYS A 388 21.99 -19.59 -16.95
N PHE A 389 20.73 -20.04 -17.03
CA PHE A 389 19.65 -19.47 -16.24
C PHE A 389 19.67 -19.94 -14.79
N TYR A 390 20.01 -21.20 -14.49
CA TYR A 390 20.23 -21.62 -13.11
C TYR A 390 21.37 -20.84 -12.44
N LYS A 391 22.47 -20.60 -13.16
CA LYS A 391 23.55 -19.75 -12.65
C LYS A 391 23.08 -18.32 -12.39
N LYS A 392 22.25 -17.76 -13.28
CA LYS A 392 21.68 -16.43 -13.12
C LYS A 392 20.74 -16.34 -11.90
N ALA A 393 19.95 -17.39 -11.64
CA ALA A 393 19.12 -17.47 -10.43
C ALA A 393 19.98 -17.42 -9.16
N VAL A 394 21.09 -18.17 -9.11
CA VAL A 394 22.02 -18.14 -7.97
C VAL A 394 22.68 -16.78 -7.79
N GLN A 395 23.07 -16.12 -8.89
CA GLN A 395 23.63 -14.76 -8.85
C GLN A 395 22.61 -13.75 -8.31
N ALA A 396 21.38 -13.77 -8.83
CA ALA A 396 20.30 -12.90 -8.39
C ALA A 396 19.96 -13.12 -6.90
N LYS A 397 20.02 -14.37 -6.43
CA LYS A 397 19.83 -14.70 -5.01
C LYS A 397 20.84 -13.98 -4.12
N THR A 398 22.08 -13.78 -4.58
CA THR A 398 23.08 -13.02 -3.83
C THR A 398 22.67 -11.55 -3.67
N GLU A 399 22.06 -10.95 -4.69
CA GLU A 399 21.55 -9.57 -4.61
C GLU A 399 20.36 -9.45 -3.64
N VAL A 400 19.47 -10.46 -3.59
CA VAL A 400 18.40 -10.53 -2.57
C VAL A 400 19.00 -10.54 -1.14
N HIS A 401 20.08 -11.28 -0.92
CA HIS A 401 20.75 -11.31 0.40
C HIS A 401 21.34 -9.95 0.76
N LYS A 402 22.00 -9.26 -0.16
CA LYS A 402 22.54 -7.91 0.09
C LYS A 402 21.45 -6.91 0.46
N MET A 403 20.27 -7.03 -0.14
CA MET A 403 19.13 -6.16 0.19
C MET A 403 18.55 -6.44 1.58
N SER A 404 18.65 -7.69 2.06
CA SER A 404 18.16 -8.11 3.37
C SER A 404 19.21 -7.95 4.49
N GLU A 405 20.50 -7.95 4.20
CA GLU A 405 21.55 -7.72 5.22
C GLU A 405 21.57 -6.28 5.77
N VAL A 406 20.88 -5.33 5.12
CA VAL A 406 20.64 -3.99 5.67
C VAL A 406 19.76 -4.03 6.95
N ILE A 407 19.24 -5.20 7.33
CA ILE A 407 18.36 -5.46 8.49
C ILE A 407 19.14 -5.63 9.82
N ILE A 408 20.47 -5.80 9.80
CA ILE A 408 21.31 -6.02 11.00
C ILE A 408 22.24 -4.84 11.21
#